data_AF-U9SQ96-F1
#
_entry.id   AF-U9SQ96-F1
#
_cell.length_a   1.000
_cell.length_b   1.000
_cell.length_c   1.000
_cell.angle_alpha   90.00
_cell.angle_beta   90.00
_cell.angle_gamma   90.00
#
_symmetry.space_group_name_H-M   'P 1'
#
loop_
_entity.id
_entity.type
_entity.pdbx_description
1 polymer ?
#
loop_
_entity_poly.entity_id
_entity_poly.type
_entity_poly.pdbx_seq_one_letter_code
_entity_poly.pdbx_strand_id
1 'polypeptide(L)'
;MGYNLTENNYIEEFHLDLSEFVNLEEFICSRNQFTSLDIINLKELLIGNIDGDRIQQGIYNQFHGSLRPLKELVKLESLSISNTDIESGIEFLPDSITNFRCLADKRSEAKVKKIYEQLEIYTISHIDGRYNLKAWKNNWKLVKKNEDLYYKNKQFEKLNLKIKFIELEKEGSSLHAKKRR
;
A
#
# COMPACT_ATOMS: atom_id res chain seq x y z
N MET A 1 -28.85 5.62 7.74
CA MET A 1 -29.21 6.72 6.82
C MET A 1 -27.96 7.05 6.02
N GLY A 2 -27.92 6.67 4.73
CA GLY A 2 -26.78 6.96 3.86
C GLY A 2 -26.94 8.34 3.21
N TYR A 3 -25.86 9.12 3.14
CA TYR A 3 -25.83 10.42 2.49
C TYR A 3 -25.22 10.31 1.09
N ASN A 4 -25.84 10.96 0.10
CA ASN A 4 -25.40 11.01 -1.29
C ASN A 4 -25.08 12.46 -1.64
N LEU A 5 -23.82 12.76 -1.96
CA LEU A 5 -23.36 14.09 -2.37
C LEU A 5 -23.04 14.04 -3.87
N THR A 6 -23.89 14.64 -4.69
CA THR A 6 -23.61 14.87 -6.10
C THR A 6 -23.68 16.36 -6.39
N GLU A 7 -22.55 17.00 -6.67
CA GLU A 7 -22.44 18.05 -7.69
C GLU A 7 -20.98 18.39 -7.97
N ASN A 8 -20.67 18.51 -9.27
CA ASN A 8 -19.35 18.77 -9.81
C ASN A 8 -18.83 20.14 -9.38
N ASN A 9 -17.60 20.19 -8.84
CA ASN A 9 -16.66 21.30 -9.07
C ASN A 9 -15.24 20.82 -8.81
N TYR A 10 -14.30 21.27 -9.64
CA TYR A 10 -12.86 21.12 -9.41
C TYR A 10 -12.53 21.83 -8.09
N ILE A 11 -12.20 21.07 -7.04
CA ILE A 11 -11.83 21.64 -5.74
C ILE A 11 -10.47 21.05 -5.36
N GLU A 12 -9.47 21.93 -5.31
CA GLU A 12 -8.21 21.67 -4.64
C GLU A 12 -8.51 21.35 -3.16
N GLU A 13 -8.19 20.12 -2.75
CA GLU A 13 -8.32 19.56 -1.40
C GLU A 13 -9.71 19.66 -0.76
N PHE A 14 -10.55 18.64 -0.99
CA PHE A 14 -11.81 18.49 -0.26
C PHE A 14 -11.52 17.84 1.11
N HIS A 15 -11.61 18.57 2.22
CA HIS A 15 -11.56 17.98 3.56
C HIS A 15 -12.99 17.66 4.00
N LEU A 16 -13.36 16.39 4.10
CA LEU A 16 -14.66 16.01 4.64
C LEU A 16 -14.52 15.62 6.11
N ASP A 17 -14.87 16.58 6.97
CA ASP A 17 -14.98 16.34 8.39
C ASP A 17 -16.30 15.61 8.68
N LEU A 18 -16.18 14.33 9.07
CA LEU A 18 -17.30 13.49 9.47
C LEU A 18 -17.28 13.17 10.98
N SER A 19 -16.54 13.95 11.76
CA SER A 19 -16.37 13.74 13.21
C SER A 19 -17.69 13.77 13.99
N GLU A 20 -18.71 14.47 13.50
CA GLU A 20 -20.05 14.51 14.12
C GLU A 20 -20.91 13.27 13.84
N PHE A 21 -20.52 12.39 12.91
CA PHE A 21 -21.29 11.19 12.55
C PHE A 21 -20.81 9.95 13.32
N VAL A 22 -20.89 10.01 14.65
CA VAL A 22 -20.46 8.97 15.61
C VAL A 22 -21.05 7.57 15.36
N ASN A 23 -22.12 7.46 14.57
CA ASN A 23 -22.82 6.20 14.24
C ASN A 23 -22.76 5.84 12.74
N LEU A 24 -21.84 6.41 11.96
CA LEU A 24 -21.72 6.10 10.53
C LEU A 24 -21.03 4.75 10.33
N GLU A 25 -21.84 3.71 10.09
CA GLU A 25 -21.35 2.34 9.86
C GLU A 25 -20.91 2.11 8.40
N GLU A 26 -21.49 2.86 7.47
CA GLU A 26 -21.31 2.73 6.02
C GLU A 26 -21.09 4.12 5.39
N PHE A 27 -20.00 4.30 4.65
CA PHE A 27 -19.72 5.53 3.91
C PHE A 27 -19.42 5.22 2.45
N ILE A 28 -20.46 5.31 1.62
CA ILE A 28 -20.33 5.22 0.17
C ILE A 28 -20.00 6.61 -0.35
N CYS A 29 -18.72 6.87 -0.57
CA CYS A 29 -18.31 8.08 -1.25
C CYS A 29 -17.80 7.82 -2.66
N SER A 30 -18.69 7.30 -3.49
CA SER A 30 -18.49 7.53 -4.90
C SER A 30 -18.66 9.03 -5.18
N ARG A 31 -17.61 9.69 -5.71
CA ARG A 31 -17.55 11.06 -6.25
C ARG A 31 -17.04 12.21 -5.35
N ASN A 32 -16.08 12.01 -4.44
CA ASN A 32 -15.40 13.16 -3.80
C ASN A 32 -13.87 12.96 -3.69
N GLN A 33 -13.12 14.06 -3.60
CA GLN A 33 -11.65 14.07 -3.51
C GLN A 33 -11.19 14.33 -2.06
N PHE A 34 -11.38 13.37 -1.16
CA PHE A 34 -11.02 13.60 0.25
C PHE A 34 -9.53 13.54 0.53
N THR A 35 -9.00 14.56 1.21
CA THR A 35 -7.60 14.60 1.66
C THR A 35 -7.39 14.04 3.07
N SER A 36 -8.46 13.95 3.89
CA SER A 36 -8.46 13.31 5.22
C SER A 36 -9.85 12.76 5.55
N LEU A 37 -9.90 11.74 6.41
CA LEU A 37 -11.12 11.06 6.83
C LEU A 37 -11.05 10.79 8.34
N ASP A 38 -11.64 11.66 9.16
CA ASP A 38 -11.73 11.49 10.63
C ASP A 38 -12.87 10.52 11.02
N ILE A 39 -12.85 9.30 10.48
CA ILE A 39 -13.86 8.27 10.78
C ILE A 39 -13.21 7.06 11.46
N ILE A 40 -12.88 7.21 12.74
CA ILE A 40 -12.31 6.13 13.56
C ILE A 40 -13.22 4.89 13.70
N ASN A 41 -14.50 4.99 13.30
CA ASN A 41 -15.50 3.93 13.43
C ASN A 41 -15.94 3.27 12.12
N LEU A 42 -15.36 3.63 10.97
CA LEU A 42 -15.81 3.11 9.67
C LEU A 42 -15.50 1.62 9.54
N LYS A 43 -16.52 0.81 9.19
CA LYS A 43 -16.36 -0.64 8.95
C LYS A 43 -16.27 -1.01 7.47
N GLU A 44 -16.94 -0.25 6.61
CA GLU A 44 -16.96 -0.52 5.17
C GLU A 44 -16.67 0.75 4.37
N LEU A 45 -15.70 0.62 3.45
CA LEU A 45 -15.31 1.68 2.52
C LEU A 45 -15.23 1.12 1.09
N LEU A 46 -16.19 1.50 0.25
CA LEU A 46 -16.26 1.08 -1.14
C LEU A 46 -15.96 2.27 -2.06
N ILE A 47 -14.69 2.44 -2.40
CA ILE A 47 -14.21 3.56 -3.25
C ILE A 47 -13.92 3.13 -4.69
N GLY A 48 -13.99 1.82 -4.96
CA GLY A 48 -13.82 1.23 -6.28
C GLY A 48 -15.00 1.44 -7.24
N ASN A 49 -14.71 1.34 -8.53
CA ASN A 49 -15.66 1.36 -9.63
C ASN A 49 -15.87 -0.06 -10.18
N ILE A 50 -17.12 -0.51 -10.27
CA ILE A 50 -17.47 -1.84 -10.83
C ILE A 50 -18.47 -1.76 -11.98
N ASP A 51 -19.11 -0.62 -12.16
CA ASP A 51 -20.09 -0.37 -13.22
C ASP A 51 -19.36 0.00 -14.53
N GLY A 52 -19.28 -0.97 -15.43
CA GLY A 52 -18.58 -0.81 -16.70
C GLY A 52 -19.24 0.21 -17.64
N ASP A 53 -20.56 0.35 -17.61
CA ASP A 53 -21.29 1.26 -18.50
C ASP A 53 -21.03 2.71 -18.10
N ARG A 54 -20.99 2.97 -16.78
CA ARG A 54 -20.65 4.29 -16.24
C ARG A 54 -19.19 4.65 -16.49
N ILE A 55 -18.27 3.69 -16.33
CA ILE A 55 -16.84 3.90 -16.62
C ILE A 55 -16.63 4.29 -18.08
N GLN A 56 -17.29 3.60 -19.02
CA GLN A 56 -17.22 3.92 -20.45
C GLN A 56 -17.75 5.32 -20.80
N GLN A 57 -18.71 5.82 -20.02
CA GLN A 57 -19.22 7.19 -20.14
C GLN A 57 -18.32 8.23 -19.46
N GLY A 58 -17.17 7.83 -18.90
CA GLY A 58 -16.27 8.70 -18.15
C GLY A 58 -16.77 9.05 -16.75
N ILE A 59 -17.78 8.34 -16.25
CA ILE A 59 -18.46 8.64 -14.99
C ILE A 59 -18.01 7.66 -13.90
N TYR A 60 -16.87 7.95 -13.27
CA TYR A 60 -16.30 7.10 -12.24
C TYR A 60 -15.46 7.90 -11.21
N ASN A 61 -15.13 7.28 -10.09
CA ASN A 61 -14.30 7.90 -9.06
C ASN A 61 -12.84 7.95 -9.50
N GLN A 62 -12.23 9.12 -9.42
CA GLN A 62 -10.83 9.35 -9.75
C GLN A 62 -9.93 9.31 -8.49
N PHE A 63 -10.26 8.47 -7.51
CA PHE A 63 -9.38 8.28 -6.36
C PHE A 63 -8.01 7.81 -6.85
N HIS A 64 -6.96 8.50 -6.41
CA HIS A 64 -5.61 8.27 -6.87
C HIS A 64 -4.59 8.28 -5.72
N GLY A 65 -3.35 7.90 -6.02
CA GLY A 65 -2.26 7.98 -5.07
C GLY A 65 -2.15 6.74 -4.19
N SER A 66 -2.20 6.92 -2.88
CA SER A 66 -1.82 5.89 -1.90
C SER A 66 -2.93 5.61 -0.89
N LEU A 67 -3.00 4.36 -0.40
CA LEU A 67 -3.89 3.93 0.69
C LEU A 67 -3.40 4.31 2.09
N ARG A 68 -2.23 4.96 2.20
CA ARG A 68 -1.66 5.40 3.48
C ARG A 68 -2.60 6.24 4.36
N PRO A 69 -3.47 7.12 3.82
CA PRO A 69 -4.43 7.86 4.65
C PRO A 69 -5.39 6.97 5.44
N LEU A 70 -5.63 5.73 5.01
CA LEU A 70 -6.55 4.80 5.67
C LEU A 70 -5.95 4.07 6.89
N LYS A 71 -4.68 4.35 7.24
CA LYS A 71 -3.95 3.60 8.28
C LYS A 71 -4.59 3.65 9.67
N GLU A 72 -5.27 4.74 10.00
CA GLU A 72 -5.91 4.95 11.31
C GLU A 72 -7.34 4.38 11.37
N LEU A 73 -7.88 3.86 10.27
CA LEU A 73 -9.22 3.27 10.22
C LEU A 73 -9.23 1.85 10.81
N VAL A 74 -8.80 1.71 12.06
CA VAL A 74 -8.57 0.41 12.73
C VAL A 74 -9.81 -0.46 12.91
N LYS A 75 -11.00 0.07 12.61
CA LYS A 75 -12.27 -0.68 12.56
C LYS A 75 -12.70 -1.05 11.15
N LEU A 76 -11.94 -0.69 10.12
CA LEU A 76 -12.28 -0.96 8.72
C LEU A 76 -12.14 -2.46 8.44
N GLU A 77 -13.24 -3.10 8.10
CA GLU A 77 -13.34 -4.54 7.85
C GLU A 77 -13.45 -4.86 6.36
N SER A 78 -14.10 -3.99 5.58
CA SER A 78 -14.37 -4.15 4.15
C SER A 78 -13.80 -2.95 3.37
N LEU A 79 -12.98 -3.23 2.35
CA LEU A 79 -12.40 -2.21 1.48
C LEU A 79 -12.43 -2.68 0.02
N SER A 80 -12.99 -1.86 -0.86
CA SER A 80 -12.93 -2.06 -2.32
C SER A 80 -12.28 -0.87 -3.01
N ILE A 81 -11.26 -1.14 -3.82
CA ILE A 81 -10.50 -0.12 -4.57
C ILE A 81 -10.49 -0.37 -6.09
N SER A 82 -11.36 -1.27 -6.55
CA SER A 82 -11.45 -1.71 -7.94
C SER A 82 -11.46 -0.56 -8.95
N ASN A 83 -10.72 -0.70 -10.05
CA ASN A 83 -10.69 0.23 -11.18
C ASN A 83 -10.44 1.72 -10.81
N THR A 84 -9.67 1.97 -9.73
CA THR A 84 -9.24 3.33 -9.31
C THR A 84 -7.84 3.67 -9.85
N ASP A 85 -7.37 4.90 -9.61
CA ASP A 85 -6.00 5.34 -9.87
C ASP A 85 -5.08 5.24 -8.64
N ILE A 86 -5.53 4.51 -7.61
CA ILE A 86 -4.72 4.21 -6.43
C ILE A 86 -3.68 3.17 -6.81
N GLU A 87 -2.42 3.41 -6.49
CA GLU A 87 -1.30 2.59 -7.00
C GLU A 87 -0.33 2.10 -5.93
N SER A 88 -0.52 2.48 -4.66
CA SER A 88 0.39 2.13 -3.57
C SER A 88 -0.28 2.14 -2.18
N GLY A 89 0.47 1.72 -1.15
CA GLY A 89 0.13 1.94 0.27
C GLY A 89 -0.66 0.82 0.95
N ILE A 90 -0.75 -0.36 0.33
CA ILE A 90 -1.42 -1.56 0.89
C ILE A 90 -0.79 -1.96 2.24
N GLU A 91 0.50 -1.75 2.40
CA GLU A 91 1.27 -2.05 3.60
C GLU A 91 0.85 -1.22 4.83
N PHE A 92 0.22 -0.06 4.61
CA PHE A 92 -0.27 0.81 5.68
C PHE A 92 -1.70 0.53 6.08
N LEU A 93 -2.42 -0.32 5.34
CA LEU A 93 -3.79 -0.66 5.68
C LEU A 93 -3.86 -1.27 7.09
N PRO A 94 -4.97 -1.09 7.82
CA PRO A 94 -5.17 -1.71 9.12
C PRO A 94 -5.34 -3.23 9.00
N ASP A 95 -5.03 -3.96 10.08
CA ASP A 95 -5.15 -5.42 10.13
C ASP A 95 -6.59 -5.91 10.34
N SER A 96 -7.52 -4.99 10.60
CA SER A 96 -8.96 -5.24 10.70
C SER A 96 -9.61 -5.63 9.36
N ILE A 97 -9.00 -5.29 8.22
CA ILE A 97 -9.57 -5.58 6.90
C ILE A 97 -9.56 -7.08 6.64
N THR A 98 -10.76 -7.66 6.54
CA THR A 98 -10.99 -9.07 6.25
C THR A 98 -11.52 -9.29 4.84
N ASN A 99 -12.20 -8.29 4.26
CA ASN A 99 -12.71 -8.31 2.89
C ASN A 99 -12.02 -7.21 2.08
N PHE A 100 -10.96 -7.57 1.36
CA PHE A 100 -10.26 -6.65 0.45
C PHE A 100 -10.56 -6.99 -1.00
N ARG A 101 -11.03 -6.00 -1.77
CA ARG A 101 -11.41 -6.14 -3.18
C ARG A 101 -10.63 -5.20 -4.09
N CYS A 102 -10.10 -5.76 -5.17
CA CYS A 102 -9.29 -5.02 -6.15
C CYS A 102 -9.46 -5.64 -7.54
N LEU A 103 -10.30 -5.06 -8.39
CA LEU A 103 -10.36 -5.40 -9.81
C LEU A 103 -9.64 -4.35 -10.68
N ALA A 104 -9.18 -4.76 -11.85
CA ALA A 104 -8.60 -3.90 -12.88
C ALA A 104 -9.13 -4.26 -14.28
N ASP A 105 -10.39 -4.71 -14.35
CA ASP A 105 -11.01 -5.33 -15.52
C ASP A 105 -11.91 -4.38 -16.35
N LYS A 106 -12.39 -3.28 -15.75
CA LYS A 106 -13.31 -2.34 -16.41
C LYS A 106 -12.61 -1.13 -17.02
N ARG A 107 -11.46 -0.75 -16.47
CA ARG A 107 -10.70 0.44 -16.89
C ARG A 107 -9.24 0.05 -17.11
N SER A 108 -8.83 -0.10 -18.36
CA SER A 108 -7.52 -0.66 -18.72
C SER A 108 -6.35 0.25 -18.35
N GLU A 109 -6.59 1.56 -18.27
CA GLU A 109 -5.67 2.60 -17.85
C GLU A 109 -5.59 2.79 -16.33
N ALA A 110 -6.41 2.08 -15.55
CA ALA A 110 -6.47 2.23 -14.11
C ALA A 110 -5.14 1.87 -13.44
N LYS A 111 -4.57 2.81 -12.67
CA LYS A 111 -3.28 2.58 -11.99
C LYS A 111 -3.35 1.51 -10.90
N VAL A 112 -4.54 1.16 -10.42
CA VAL A 112 -4.75 0.04 -9.49
C VAL A 112 -4.25 -1.30 -10.04
N LYS A 113 -4.04 -1.41 -11.35
CA LYS A 113 -3.39 -2.56 -11.98
C LYS A 113 -2.06 -2.94 -11.30
N LYS A 114 -1.27 -1.97 -10.84
CA LYS A 114 -0.03 -2.24 -10.09
C LYS A 114 -0.28 -3.01 -8.79
N ILE A 115 -1.35 -2.68 -8.09
CA ILE A 115 -1.77 -3.37 -6.86
C ILE A 115 -2.35 -4.74 -7.21
N TYR A 116 -3.21 -4.79 -8.23
CA TYR A 116 -3.82 -6.02 -8.74
C TYR A 116 -2.77 -7.09 -9.06
N GLU A 117 -1.71 -6.72 -9.81
CA GLU A 117 -0.60 -7.61 -10.17
C GLU A 117 0.19 -8.07 -8.94
N GLN A 118 0.44 -7.18 -7.96
CA GLN A 118 1.11 -7.55 -6.71
C GLN A 118 0.34 -8.57 -5.86
N LEU A 119 -0.97 -8.64 -6.06
CA LEU A 119 -1.86 -9.49 -5.27
C LEU A 119 -2.22 -10.82 -5.95
N GLU A 120 -1.79 -11.06 -7.19
CA GLU A 120 -2.22 -12.19 -8.03
C GLU A 120 -2.15 -13.55 -7.31
N ILE A 121 -1.03 -13.86 -6.66
CA ILE A 121 -0.82 -15.13 -5.95
C ILE A 121 -1.62 -15.25 -4.63
N TYR A 122 -2.25 -14.17 -4.19
CA TYR A 122 -3.08 -14.09 -2.99
C TYR A 122 -4.58 -14.05 -3.32
N THR A 123 -4.96 -14.34 -4.56
CA THR A 123 -6.35 -14.32 -4.99
C THR A 123 -7.18 -15.36 -4.23
N ILE A 124 -8.30 -14.93 -3.68
CA ILE A 124 -9.34 -15.80 -3.11
C ILE A 124 -10.41 -16.08 -4.17
N SER A 125 -10.78 -15.05 -4.95
CA SER A 125 -11.74 -15.19 -6.04
C SER A 125 -11.50 -14.13 -7.10
N HIS A 126 -11.26 -14.58 -8.34
CA HIS A 126 -11.08 -13.69 -9.49
C HIS A 126 -12.39 -13.03 -9.94
N ILE A 127 -13.55 -13.65 -9.66
CA ILE A 127 -14.86 -13.19 -10.11
C ILE A 127 -15.23 -11.86 -9.44
N ASP A 128 -14.94 -11.74 -8.15
CA ASP A 128 -15.28 -10.57 -7.34
C ASP A 128 -14.05 -9.80 -6.85
N GLY A 129 -12.87 -10.17 -7.37
CA GLY A 129 -11.59 -9.52 -7.11
C GLY A 129 -11.19 -9.55 -5.65
N ARG A 130 -11.49 -10.63 -4.91
CA ARG A 130 -11.14 -10.77 -3.49
C ARG A 130 -9.74 -11.33 -3.31
N TYR A 131 -8.99 -10.75 -2.37
CA TYR A 131 -7.63 -11.15 -2.05
C TYR A 131 -7.40 -11.37 -0.57
N ASN A 132 -6.47 -12.27 -0.27
CA ASN A 132 -6.01 -12.53 1.09
C ASN A 132 -4.96 -11.48 1.50
N LEU A 133 -5.44 -10.29 1.90
CA LEU A 133 -4.60 -9.18 2.33
C LEU A 133 -3.68 -9.56 3.50
N LYS A 134 -4.16 -10.39 4.43
CA LYS A 134 -3.38 -10.86 5.57
C LYS A 134 -2.18 -11.70 5.13
N ALA A 135 -2.37 -12.63 4.20
CA ALA A 135 -1.29 -13.43 3.63
C ALA A 135 -0.28 -12.56 2.87
N TRP A 136 -0.76 -11.60 2.07
CA TRP A 136 0.11 -10.65 1.39
C TRP A 136 0.96 -9.83 2.36
N LYS A 137 0.36 -9.24 3.41
CA LYS A 137 1.08 -8.46 4.41
C LYS A 137 2.13 -9.26 5.16
N ASN A 138 1.81 -10.52 5.50
CA ASN A 138 2.78 -11.41 6.15
C ASN A 138 3.98 -11.67 5.26
N ASN A 139 3.76 -11.98 3.97
CA ASN A 139 4.85 -12.14 3.02
C ASN A 139 5.64 -10.84 2.83
N TRP A 140 4.96 -9.70 2.70
CA TRP A 140 5.61 -8.40 2.57
C TRP A 140 6.55 -8.11 3.76
N LYS A 141 6.12 -8.37 5.00
CA LYS A 141 6.96 -8.25 6.20
C LYS A 141 8.18 -9.16 6.15
N LEU A 142 8.02 -10.40 5.66
CA LEU A 142 9.12 -11.36 5.50
C LEU A 142 10.13 -10.90 4.43
N VAL A 143 9.65 -10.43 3.29
CA VAL A 143 10.49 -9.89 2.20
C VAL A 143 11.30 -8.70 2.72
N LYS A 144 10.67 -7.75 3.42
CA LYS A 144 11.38 -6.59 3.99
C LYS A 144 12.47 -6.99 4.99
N LYS A 145 12.17 -7.95 5.87
CA LYS A 145 13.17 -8.49 6.80
C LYS A 145 14.34 -9.17 6.08
N ASN A 146 14.06 -9.90 5.00
CA ASN A 146 15.10 -10.57 4.20
C ASN A 146 15.96 -9.56 3.43
N GLU A 147 15.36 -8.50 2.88
CA GLU A 147 16.08 -7.38 2.27
C GLU A 147 17.04 -6.73 3.29
N ASP A 148 16.54 -6.41 4.49
CA ASP A 148 17.35 -5.82 5.57
C ASP A 148 18.54 -6.72 5.96
N LEU A 149 18.31 -8.04 6.06
CA LEU A 149 19.36 -9.02 6.34
C LEU A 149 20.39 -9.08 5.23
N TYR A 150 19.96 -9.08 3.96
CA TYR A 150 20.85 -9.07 2.80
C TYR A 150 21.77 -7.84 2.82
N TYR A 151 21.22 -6.65 3.07
CA TYR A 151 22.03 -5.43 3.15
C TYR A 151 23.02 -5.48 4.32
N LYS A 152 22.62 -5.97 5.49
CA LYS A 152 23.52 -6.14 6.64
C LYS A 152 24.67 -7.10 6.34
N ASN A 153 24.37 -8.23 5.71
CA ASN A 153 25.40 -9.21 5.31
C ASN A 153 26.39 -8.61 4.32
N LYS A 154 25.91 -7.86 3.32
CA LYS A 154 26.77 -7.17 2.36
C LYS A 154 27.70 -6.15 3.02
N GLN A 155 27.22 -5.41 4.03
CA GLN A 155 28.05 -4.48 4.80
C GLN A 155 29.08 -5.21 5.66
N PHE A 156 28.70 -6.34 6.27
CA PHE A 156 29.59 -7.18 7.07
C PHE A 156 30.72 -7.78 6.22
N GLU A 157 30.42 -8.31 5.03
CA GLU A 157 31.42 -8.82 4.10
C GLU A 157 32.44 -7.73 3.70
N LYS A 158 31.96 -6.52 3.39
CA LYS A 158 32.81 -5.38 3.07
C LYS A 158 33.72 -4.99 4.24
N LEU A 159 33.21 -5.03 5.47
CA LEU A 159 34.00 -4.74 6.66
C LEU A 159 35.08 -5.82 6.88
N ASN A 160 34.75 -7.09 6.71
CA ASN A 160 35.71 -8.19 6.84
C ASN A 160 36.85 -8.10 5.82
N LEU A 161 36.54 -7.75 4.56
CA LEU A 161 37.57 -7.51 3.55
C LEU A 161 38.50 -6.36 3.93
N LYS A 162 37.96 -5.27 4.50
CA LYS A 162 38.75 -4.14 4.97
C LYS A 162 39.67 -4.52 6.14
N ILE A 163 39.18 -5.31 7.10
CA ILE A 163 39.98 -5.82 8.22
C ILE A 163 41.12 -6.69 7.71
N LYS A 164 40.83 -7.65 6.81
CA LYS A 164 41.84 -8.54 6.23
C LYS A 164 42.93 -7.77 5.48
N PHE A 165 42.58 -6.69 4.79
CA PHE A 165 43.55 -5.83 4.11
C PHE A 165 44.48 -5.13 5.10
N ILE A 166 43.95 -4.59 6.21
CA ILE A 166 44.75 -3.94 7.26
C ILE A 166 45.71 -4.94 7.94
N GLU A 167 45.27 -6.17 8.17
CA GLU A 167 46.12 -7.23 8.73
C GLU A 167 47.31 -7.55 7.82
N LEU A 168 47.07 -7.69 6.51
CA LEU A 168 48.12 -7.92 5.52
C LEU A 168 49.14 -6.77 5.44
N GLU A 169 48.69 -5.52 5.51
CA GLU A 169 49.58 -4.35 5.53
C GLU A 169 50.51 -4.34 6.76
N LYS A 170 49.98 -4.73 7.93
CA LYS A 170 50.76 -4.85 9.17
C LYS A 170 51.82 -5.95 9.08
N GLU A 171 51.46 -7.11 8.54
CA GLU A 171 52.39 -8.23 8.34
C GLU A 171 53.52 -7.89 7.36
N GLY A 172 53.20 -7.26 6.23
CA GLY A 172 54.20 -6.82 5.24
C GLY A 172 55.19 -5.80 5.81
N SER A 173 54.71 -4.86 6.62
CA SER A 173 55.55 -3.85 7.29
C SER A 173 56.51 -4.46 8.31
N SER A 174 56.06 -5.47 9.08
CA SER A 174 56.87 -6.21 10.04
C SER A 174 57.99 -7.03 9.38
N LEU A 175 57.70 -7.67 8.25
CA LEU A 175 58.69 -8.41 7.45
C LEU A 175 59.80 -7.51 6.89
N HIS A 176 59.45 -6.29 6.45
CA HIS A 176 60.41 -5.33 5.93
C HIS A 176 61.35 -4.77 7.02
N ALA A 177 60.85 -4.59 8.25
CA ALA A 177 61.64 -4.16 9.39
C ALA A 177 62.67 -5.23 9.85
N LYS A 178 62.34 -6.52 9.72
CA LYS A 178 63.26 -7.63 10.08
C LYS A 178 64.39 -7.86 9.06
N LYS A 179 64.19 -7.50 7.79
CA LYS A 179 65.22 -7.64 6.72
C LYS A 179 66.30 -6.54 6.73
N ARG A 180 66.14 -5.47 7.51
CA ARG A 180 67.07 -4.33 7.59
C ARG A 180 67.99 -4.34 8.83
N ARG A 181 67.99 -5.44 9.60
CA ARG A 181 68.93 -5.71 10.68
C ARG A 181 69.87 -6.83 10.25
#